data_AF-A0A3P6SDY9-F1
#
_entry.id   AF-A0A3P6SDY9-F1
#
_cell.length_a   1.000
_cell.length_b   1.000
_cell.length_c   1.000
_cell.angle_alpha   90.00
_cell.angle_beta   90.00
_cell.angle_gamma   90.00
#
_symmetry.space_group_name_H-M   'P 1'
#
loop_
_entity.id
_entity.type
_entity.pdbx_description
1 polymer ?
#
loop_
_entity_poly.entity_id
_entity_poly.type
_entity_poly.pdbx_seq_one_letter_code
_entity_poly.pdbx_strand_id
1 'polypeptide(L)' 'MWTDTYRLAKSEDGEQEQKRVIFVWAKGLAGEAAVKLLNKHGLLDEAIDHFTEIGTFDFAFDLARLGVKKRLPQFGG' A
#
# COMPACT_ATOMS: atom_id res chain seq x y z
N MET A 1 0.83 19.00 -10.97
CA MET A 1 0.15 17.99 -11.81
C MET A 1 -0.31 16.79 -10.95
N TRP A 2 -1.19 17.00 -9.98
CA TRP A 2 -1.91 15.92 -9.24
C TRP A 2 -3.43 16.03 -9.42
N THR A 3 -3.89 17.20 -9.88
CA THR A 3 -5.30 17.50 -10.16
C THR A 3 -5.78 16.96 -11.50
N ASP A 4 -4.85 16.65 -12.41
CA ASP A 4 -5.19 16.18 -13.77
C ASP A 4 -5.50 14.67 -13.78
N THR A 5 -4.68 13.87 -13.08
CA THR A 5 -4.92 12.43 -12.86
C THR A 5 -6.21 12.19 -12.06
N TYR A 6 -6.51 13.04 -11.07
CA TYR A 6 -7.75 12.94 -10.28
C TYR A 6 -9.02 13.24 -11.09
N ARG A 7 -8.93 14.06 -12.16
CA ARG A 7 -10.05 14.37 -13.05
C ARG A 7 -10.26 13.29 -14.10
N LEU A 8 -9.18 12.67 -14.58
CA LEU A 8 -9.25 11.58 -15.55
C LEU A 8 -9.87 10.31 -14.93
N ALA A 9 -9.53 10.02 -13.67
CA ALA A 9 -10.05 8.88 -12.90
C ALA A 9 -11.55 8.91 -12.61
N LYS A 10 -12.20 10.07 -12.77
CA LYS A 10 -13.65 10.19 -12.52
C LYS A 10 -14.49 9.67 -13.70
N SER A 11 -13.88 9.44 -14.86
CA SER A 11 -14.62 9.11 -16.08
C SER A 11 -14.72 7.61 -16.35
N GLU A 12 -13.75 6.80 -15.91
CA GLU A 12 -13.73 5.36 -16.19
C GLU A 12 -13.03 4.64 -15.00
N ASP A 13 -13.77 3.89 -14.18
CA ASP A 13 -13.24 2.98 -13.15
C ASP A 13 -12.41 3.60 -11.99
N GLY A 14 -13.07 4.38 -11.13
CA GLY A 14 -12.44 5.09 -9.99
C GLY A 14 -11.77 4.22 -8.91
N GLU A 15 -11.92 2.89 -8.98
CA GLU A 15 -11.33 1.97 -7.99
C GLU A 15 -9.84 1.70 -8.29
N GLN A 16 -9.46 1.62 -9.57
CA GLN A 16 -8.09 1.36 -9.99
C GLN A 16 -7.15 2.56 -9.76
N GLU A 17 -7.65 3.78 -9.95
CA GLU A 17 -6.87 4.98 -9.65
C GLU A 17 -6.62 5.12 -8.13
N GLN A 18 -7.63 4.84 -7.30
CA GLN A 18 -7.45 4.89 -5.85
C GLN A 18 -6.33 3.95 -5.39
N LYS A 19 -6.25 2.75 -5.95
CA LYS A 19 -5.16 1.80 -5.67
C LYS A 19 -3.80 2.37 -6.05
N ARG A 20 -3.65 2.93 -7.26
CA ARG A 20 -2.40 3.55 -7.73
C ARG A 20 -1.96 4.72 -6.84
N VAL A 21 -2.89 5.60 -6.48
CA VAL A 21 -2.61 6.73 -5.57
C VAL A 21 -2.15 6.21 -4.21
N ILE A 22 -2.79 5.18 -3.66
CA ILE A 22 -2.41 4.59 -2.39
C ILE A 22 -1.01 3.97 -2.45
N PHE A 23 -0.65 3.27 -3.53
CA PHE A 23 0.71 2.72 -3.68
C PHE A 23 1.78 3.80 -3.78
N VAL A 24 1.53 4.86 -4.56
CA VAL A 24 2.45 6.00 -4.66
C VAL A 24 2.58 6.72 -3.31
N TRP A 25 1.47 6.87 -2.59
CA TRP A 25 1.48 7.48 -1.28
C TRP A 25 2.22 6.63 -0.25
N ALA A 26 2.00 5.30 -0.27
CA ALA A 26 2.76 4.34 0.51
C ALA A 26 4.26 4.44 0.21
N LYS A 27 4.65 4.54 -1.07
CA LYS A 27 6.07 4.74 -1.45
C LYS A 27 6.67 6.02 -0.85
N GLY A 28 5.88 7.08 -0.70
CA GLY A 28 6.29 8.31 -0.02
C GLY A 28 6.25 8.24 1.52
N LEU A 29 5.52 7.28 2.08
CA LEU A 29 5.34 7.04 3.51
C LEU A 29 6.21 5.85 3.94
N ALA A 30 7.45 6.07 4.38
CA ALA A 30 8.32 4.95 4.76
C ALA A 30 7.77 4.13 5.97
N GLY A 31 7.85 2.80 5.86
CA GLY A 31 7.61 1.83 6.93
C GLY A 31 6.18 1.75 7.46
N GLU A 32 6.01 1.95 8.77
CA GLU A 32 4.75 1.71 9.49
C GLU A 32 3.56 2.54 8.99
N ALA A 33 3.83 3.74 8.46
CA ALA A 33 2.80 4.61 7.92
C ALA A 33 2.20 4.07 6.62
N ALA A 34 3.03 3.56 5.69
CA ALA A 34 2.56 2.88 4.49
C ALA A 34 1.75 1.63 4.81
N VAL A 35 2.25 0.79 5.72
CA VAL A 35 1.58 -0.44 6.14
C VAL A 35 0.19 -0.12 6.69
N LYS A 36 0.07 0.91 7.53
CA LYS A 36 -1.22 1.29 8.14
C LYS A 36 -2.21 1.81 7.10
N LEU A 37 -1.75 2.57 6.11
CA LEU A 37 -2.55 3.04 4.99
C LEU A 37 -3.06 1.86 4.17
N LEU A 38 -2.15 1.01 3.69
CA LEU A 38 -2.45 -0.14 2.83
C LEU A 38 -3.36 -1.16 3.53
N ASN A 39 -3.10 -1.43 4.81
CA ASN A 39 -3.91 -2.35 5.61
C ASN A 39 -5.33 -1.81 5.84
N LYS A 40 -5.51 -0.48 5.98
CA LYS A 40 -6.85 0.14 6.09
C LYS A 40 -7.67 -0.01 4.81
N HIS A 41 -7.00 -0.03 3.65
CA HIS A 41 -7.64 -0.18 2.35
C HIS A 41 -7.68 -1.64 1.84
N GLY A 42 -7.13 -2.60 2.59
CA GLY A 42 -7.07 -4.01 2.17
C GLY A 42 -6.10 -4.27 1.01
N LEU A 43 -5.21 -3.33 0.71
CA LEU A 43 -4.26 -3.36 -0.42
C LEU A 43 -2.85 -3.78 0.00
N LEU A 44 -2.67 -4.26 1.23
CA LEU A 44 -1.36 -4.63 1.76
C LEU A 44 -0.69 -5.74 0.96
N ASP A 45 -1.43 -6.83 0.71
CA ASP A 45 -0.91 -7.98 -0.02
C ASP A 45 -0.56 -7.60 -1.49
N GLU A 46 -1.41 -6.79 -2.14
CA GLU A 46 -1.18 -6.26 -3.50
C GLU A 46 -0.01 -5.27 -3.58
N ALA A 47 0.21 -4.46 -2.54
CA ALA A 47 1.40 -3.60 -2.44
C ALA A 47 2.67 -4.44 -2.37
N ILE A 48 2.70 -5.44 -1.50
CA ILE A 48 3.89 -6.27 -1.30
C ILE A 48 4.26 -6.94 -2.62
N ASP A 49 3.29 -7.51 -3.33
CA ASP A 49 3.48 -8.11 -4.65
C ASP A 49 4.05 -7.08 -5.64
N HIS A 50 3.40 -5.92 -5.78
CA HIS A 50 3.84 -4.85 -6.67
C HIS A 50 5.27 -4.35 -6.38
N PHE A 51 5.61 -4.12 -5.12
CA PHE A 51 6.95 -3.67 -4.71
C PHE A 51 8.00 -4.76 -4.92
N THR A 52 7.61 -6.03 -4.81
CA THR A 52 8.46 -7.19 -5.11
C THR A 52 8.72 -7.29 -6.61
N GLU A 53 7.70 -7.09 -7.46
CA GLU A 53 7.83 -7.14 -8.92
C GLU A 53 8.76 -6.05 -9.48
N ILE A 54 8.71 -4.83 -8.93
CA ILE A 54 9.59 -3.73 -9.37
C ILE A 54 11.00 -3.81 -8.75
N GLY A 55 11.30 -4.86 -7.99
CA GLY A 55 12.61 -5.10 -7.37
C GLY A 55 12.89 -4.26 -6.13
N THR A 56 11.87 -3.66 -5.51
CA THR A 56 11.99 -2.90 -4.26
C THR A 56 11.78 -3.83 -3.04
N PHE A 57 12.64 -4.84 -2.94
CA PHE A 57 12.54 -5.88 -1.91
C PHE A 57 12.66 -5.35 -0.48
N ASP A 58 13.47 -4.30 -0.25
CA ASP A 58 13.64 -3.69 1.07
C ASP A 58 12.31 -3.13 1.61
N PHE A 59 11.57 -2.44 0.74
CA PHE A 59 10.27 -1.87 1.07
C PHE A 59 9.17 -2.94 1.16
N ALA A 60 9.15 -3.92 0.26
CA ALA A 60 8.24 -5.05 0.33
C ALA A 60 8.45 -5.88 1.61
N PHE A 61 9.71 -6.07 2.02
CA PHE A 61 10.07 -6.78 3.23
C PHE A 61 9.64 -6.02 4.48
N ASP A 62 9.85 -4.71 4.53
CA ASP A 62 9.40 -3.88 5.64
C ASP A 62 7.86 -3.87 5.74
N LEU A 63 7.17 -3.76 4.60
CA LEU A 63 5.72 -3.88 4.50
C LEU A 63 5.19 -5.21 5.02
N ALA A 64 5.79 -6.32 4.59
CA ALA A 64 5.42 -7.67 5.02
C ALA A 64 5.69 -7.85 6.52
N ARG A 65 6.88 -7.45 7.00
CA ARG A 65 7.28 -7.61 8.40
C ARG A 65 6.38 -6.85 9.36
N LEU A 66 6.00 -5.62 9.00
CA LEU A 66 5.12 -4.77 9.78
C LEU A 66 3.65 -5.17 9.64
N GLY A 67 3.23 -5.62 8.46
CA GLY A 67 1.88 -6.11 8.20
C GLY A 67 1.55 -7.39 8.98
N VAL A 68 2.52 -8.31 9.10
CA VAL A 68 2.38 -9.57 9.86
C VAL A 68 2.26 -9.31 11.36
N LYS A 69 2.96 -8.32 11.92
CA LYS A 69 2.83 -7.94 13.34
C LYS A 69 1.39 -7.59 13.74
N LYS A 70 0.62 -6.98 12.84
CA LYS A 70 -0.79 -6.65 13.08
C LYS A 70 -1.74 -7.85 12.91
N ARG A 71 -1.30 -8.89 12.20
CA ARG A 71 -2.04 -10.15 11.99
C ARG A 71 -1.79 -11.18 13.10
N LEU A 72 -0.79 -10.96 13.97
CA LEU A 72 -0.62 -11.81 15.15
C LEU A 72 -1.73 -11.48 16.15
N PRO A 73 -2.69 -12.39 16.42
CA PRO A 73 -3.44 -12.29 17.65
C PRO A 73 -2.42 -12.30 18.78
N GLN A 74 -2.45 -11.26 19.60
CA GLN A 74 -1.79 -11.16 20.90
C GLN A 74 -2.12 -12.41 21.74
N PHE A 75 -1.37 -13.48 21.56
CA PHE A 75 -1.49 -14.71 22.32
C PHE A 75 -0.47 -14.68 23.45
N GLY A 76 -0.97 -14.49 24.66
CA GLY A 76 -0.35 -15.02 25.88
C GLY A 76 0.47 -14.03 26.71
N GLY A 77 -0.01 -13.79 27.94
CA GLY A 77 0.65 -13.06 29.02
C GLY A 77 -0.35 -12.53 30.02
#